data_AF-A0A7S2UJ26-F1
#
_entry.id   AF-A0A7S2UJ26-F1
#
_cell.length_a   1.000
_cell.length_b   1.000
_cell.length_c   1.000
_cell.angle_alpha   90.00
_cell.angle_beta   90.00
_cell.angle_gamma   90.00
#
_symmetry.space_group_name_H-M   'P 1'
#
loop_
_entity.id
_entity.type
_entity.pdbx_description
1 polymer ?
#
loop_
_entity_poly.entity_id
_entity_poly.type
_entity_poly.pdbx_seq_one_letter_code
_entity_poly.pdbx_strand_id
1 'polypeptide(L)'
;MLIIGTSLRTLLPRGSSFRGAGSIRTFSVKQLNWCAPKESSIKRVVDHPSTKANVIDCVTCEDQSNYTGPDRFGIVAAMSRNRIIGMGGTLPWPKLTEDRAYFKNLTRNKILILGRKTLQENIALKHVSHVRRCIVVSKTLQQQNLQEYPNNFISIAKSFPEALTLAKEYEKKSGDVIDCWIGGGEKIYEEALQHPSAHQVHLTIVDLDVDFKNNNADGKKDIAMFPAKYRWDRNFKCTSVLKSSEESINSFTTHVYEHKKKETK
;
A
#
# COMPACT_ATOMS: atom_id res chain seq x y z
N MET A 1 -46.66 -40.57 4.48
CA MET A 1 -46.44 -39.68 5.65
C MET A 1 -46.54 -38.26 5.11
N LEU A 2 -47.71 -37.58 5.01
CA LEU A 2 -48.58 -37.10 6.10
C LEU A 2 -47.72 -36.53 7.25
N ILE A 3 -47.74 -35.24 7.61
CA ILE A 3 -48.90 -34.39 7.95
C ILE A 3 -48.64 -32.88 7.66
N ILE A 4 -49.78 -32.19 7.51
CA ILE A 4 -50.18 -30.82 7.16
C ILE A 4 -50.08 -29.83 8.36
N GLY A 5 -49.93 -28.53 8.09
CA GLY A 5 -50.54 -27.42 8.87
C GLY A 5 -49.65 -26.74 9.92
N THR A 6 -49.80 -25.46 10.31
CA THR A 6 -50.69 -24.34 9.95
C THR A 6 -50.14 -23.07 10.62
N SER A 7 -50.51 -21.91 10.08
CA SER A 7 -50.28 -20.53 10.55
C SER A 7 -50.60 -20.25 12.03
N LEU A 8 -49.85 -19.35 12.68
CA LEU A 8 -50.42 -18.39 13.65
C LEU A 8 -49.57 -17.10 13.80
N ARG A 9 -50.30 -16.01 13.97
CA ARG A 9 -49.90 -14.60 14.08
C ARG A 9 -49.43 -14.22 15.49
N THR A 10 -48.72 -13.07 15.53
CA THR A 10 -48.64 -12.04 16.60
C THR A 10 -47.90 -12.36 17.91
N LEU A 11 -46.86 -11.57 18.22
CA LEU A 11 -46.89 -10.50 19.25
C LEU A 11 -45.48 -9.90 19.46
N LEU A 12 -45.40 -8.56 19.39
CA LEU A 12 -44.31 -7.77 19.96
C LEU A 12 -44.34 -7.85 21.50
N PRO A 13 -43.22 -7.54 22.16
CA PRO A 13 -43.29 -6.46 23.12
C PRO A 13 -42.15 -5.43 23.03
N ARG A 14 -42.53 -4.18 23.34
CA ARG A 14 -41.73 -3.05 23.86
C ARG A 14 -40.82 -3.58 24.99
N GLY A 15 -39.57 -3.19 25.23
CA GLY A 15 -38.88 -1.91 25.09
C GLY A 15 -38.19 -1.65 26.44
N SER A 16 -36.87 -1.47 26.48
CA SER A 16 -36.19 -0.83 27.63
C SER A 16 -34.83 -0.28 27.19
N SER A 17 -34.65 1.00 27.51
CA SER A 17 -33.55 1.88 27.17
C SER A 17 -32.21 1.48 27.78
N PHE A 18 -31.13 1.65 27.02
CA PHE A 18 -29.85 2.07 27.60
C PHE A 18 -29.28 3.22 26.76
N ARG A 19 -29.21 4.39 27.39
CA ARG A 19 -28.54 5.59 26.88
C ARG A 19 -27.03 5.40 27.10
N GLY A 20 -26.26 5.46 26.02
CA GLY A 20 -24.81 5.65 26.05
C GLY A 20 -24.46 6.69 25.00
N ALA A 21 -24.56 7.97 25.36
CA ALA A 21 -24.21 9.08 24.48
C ALA A 21 -22.69 9.15 24.29
N GLY A 22 -22.18 8.46 23.27
CA GLY A 22 -20.84 8.74 22.73
C GLY A 22 -20.93 9.97 21.84
N SER A 23 -20.39 11.10 22.30
CA SER A 23 -20.33 12.35 21.53
C SER A 23 -19.51 12.15 20.25
N ILE A 24 -20.20 11.96 19.13
CA ILE A 24 -19.61 12.06 17.79
C ILE A 24 -19.35 13.54 17.57
N ARG A 25 -18.09 13.96 17.66
CA ARG A 25 -17.69 15.30 17.24
C ARG A 25 -17.55 15.29 15.72
N THR A 26 -18.58 15.77 15.03
CA THR A 26 -18.49 16.16 13.63
C THR A 26 -17.62 17.41 13.54
N PHE A 27 -16.39 17.26 13.06
CA PHE A 27 -15.53 18.41 12.77
C PHE A 27 -15.64 18.76 11.28
N SER A 28 -16.10 19.98 11.03
CA SER A 28 -16.16 20.58 9.70
C SER A 28 -14.76 20.73 9.11
N VAL A 29 -14.60 20.34 7.84
CA VAL A 29 -13.35 20.18 7.08
C VAL A 29 -12.62 21.50 6.77
N LYS A 30 -12.90 22.60 7.49
CA LYS A 30 -12.35 23.94 7.18
C LYS A 30 -11.15 24.40 8.02
N GLN A 31 -10.53 23.57 8.85
CA GLN A 31 -9.34 23.96 9.61
C GLN A 31 -8.32 22.81 9.73
N LEU A 32 -7.51 22.61 8.69
CA LEU A 32 -6.25 21.86 8.79
C LEU A 32 -5.08 22.77 8.39
N ASN A 33 -4.47 23.41 9.40
CA ASN A 33 -3.31 24.31 9.25
C ASN A 33 -1.97 23.60 8.95
N TRP A 34 -2.00 22.42 8.31
CA TRP A 34 -0.78 21.68 7.95
C TRP A 34 -0.36 21.85 6.47
N CYS A 35 -1.14 22.59 5.68
CA CYS A 35 -0.90 22.80 4.24
C CYS A 35 -0.23 24.13 3.85
N ALA A 36 0.29 24.94 4.78
CA ALA A 36 0.96 26.20 4.45
C ALA A 36 2.32 26.36 5.18
N PRO A 37 3.41 26.79 4.50
CA PRO A 37 4.71 26.93 5.13
C PRO A 37 4.76 28.17 6.02
N LYS A 38 5.30 28.04 7.23
CA LYS A 38 5.86 29.21 7.95
C LYS A 38 7.32 29.31 7.56
N GLU A 39 7.67 30.37 6.85
CA GLU A 39 9.05 30.84 6.74
C GLU A 39 9.59 31.15 8.13
N SER A 40 10.74 30.58 8.50
CA SER A 40 11.64 31.18 9.47
C SER A 40 13.04 30.57 9.37
N SER A 41 13.94 31.36 8.78
CA SER A 41 15.31 31.63 9.22
C SER A 41 16.18 30.48 9.70
N ILE A 42 17.08 30.05 8.81
CA ILE A 42 18.29 29.28 9.06
C ILE A 42 19.10 29.90 10.20
N LYS A 43 19.40 29.12 11.25
CA LYS A 43 20.59 29.33 12.08
C LYS A 43 21.51 28.12 11.94
N ARG A 44 22.70 28.38 11.39
CA ARG A 44 23.82 27.43 11.31
C ARG A 44 24.26 27.07 12.73
N VAL A 45 24.41 25.78 13.00
CA VAL A 45 25.24 25.29 14.12
C VAL A 45 26.23 24.31 13.54
N VAL A 46 27.49 24.55 13.89
CA VAL A 46 28.74 23.96 13.41
C VAL A 46 28.96 22.58 14.03
N ASP A 47 29.61 21.69 13.27
CA ASP A 47 29.91 20.28 13.56
C ASP A 47 30.82 20.03 14.78
N HIS A 48 30.66 18.88 15.46
CA HIS A 48 31.71 17.84 15.71
C HIS A 48 31.16 16.62 16.53
N PRO A 49 31.85 15.46 16.61
CA PRO A 49 31.35 14.23 15.98
C PRO A 49 31.06 13.07 16.96
N SER A 50 30.70 11.92 16.37
CA SER A 50 30.60 10.56 16.92
C SER A 50 29.20 10.10 17.34
N THR A 51 28.53 9.39 16.43
CA THR A 51 28.04 8.01 16.62
C THR A 51 27.61 7.52 15.23
N LYS A 52 28.10 6.36 14.81
CA LYS A 52 27.82 5.74 13.49
C LYS A 52 26.32 5.47 13.34
N ALA A 53 25.57 6.42 12.81
CA ALA A 53 24.29 6.17 12.18
C ALA A 53 24.56 5.76 10.73
N ASN A 54 24.08 4.60 10.31
CA ASN A 54 24.07 4.20 8.90
C ASN A 54 23.16 5.18 8.13
N VAL A 55 23.76 6.25 7.65
CA VAL A 55 23.22 7.06 6.57
C VAL A 55 23.34 6.19 5.33
N ILE A 56 22.21 5.69 4.85
CA ILE A 56 22.14 5.19 3.47
C ILE A 56 22.20 6.46 2.63
N ASP A 57 23.41 6.81 2.21
CA ASP A 57 23.62 7.90 1.28
C ASP A 57 22.83 7.62 0.00
N CYS A 58 22.24 8.69 -0.53
CA CYS A 58 21.55 8.67 -1.81
C CYS A 58 22.49 8.04 -2.83
N VAL A 59 22.07 6.93 -3.46
CA VAL A 59 22.83 6.23 -4.50
C VAL A 59 23.34 7.27 -5.49
N THR A 60 24.65 7.52 -5.45
CA THR A 60 25.30 8.45 -6.34
C THR A 60 25.24 7.90 -7.76
N CYS A 61 25.32 8.80 -8.73
CA CYS A 61 25.16 8.54 -10.16
C CYS A 61 26.16 7.53 -10.76
N GLU A 62 27.15 7.06 -10.00
CA GLU A 62 28.22 6.18 -10.46
C GLU A 62 27.84 4.69 -10.44
N ASP A 63 26.83 4.29 -9.67
CA ASP A 63 26.43 2.87 -9.53
C ASP A 63 25.42 2.40 -10.61
N GLN A 64 25.14 3.23 -11.62
CA GLN A 64 24.16 2.92 -12.67
C GLN A 64 24.63 1.87 -13.69
N SER A 65 25.91 1.48 -13.69
CA SER A 65 26.44 0.58 -14.72
C SER A 65 25.99 -0.89 -14.59
N ASN A 66 25.44 -1.30 -13.43
CA ASN A 66 25.00 -2.68 -13.17
C ASN A 66 23.51 -2.82 -12.81
N TYR A 67 22.69 -1.77 -12.97
CA TYR A 67 21.25 -1.86 -12.73
C TYR A 67 20.58 -2.74 -13.80
N THR A 68 19.97 -3.83 -13.38
CA THR A 68 19.32 -4.82 -14.27
C THR A 68 17.80 -4.83 -14.14
N GLY A 69 17.20 -3.82 -13.51
CA GLY A 69 15.75 -3.71 -13.30
C GLY A 69 15.00 -2.94 -14.41
N PRO A 70 13.67 -2.73 -14.25
CA PRO A 70 12.88 -1.94 -15.17
C PRO A 70 13.29 -0.45 -15.14
N ASP A 71 13.29 0.18 -16.31
CA ASP A 71 13.69 1.57 -16.50
C ASP A 71 12.84 2.53 -15.63
N ARG A 72 11.57 2.18 -15.43
CA ARG A 72 10.65 2.84 -14.50
C ARG A 72 9.61 1.88 -13.95
N PHE A 73 9.12 2.16 -12.76
CA PHE A 73 7.98 1.46 -12.17
C PHE A 73 7.04 2.42 -11.41
N GLY A 74 5.80 1.98 -11.23
CA GLY A 74 4.80 2.65 -10.41
C GLY A 74 4.64 2.01 -9.04
N ILE A 75 4.18 2.76 -8.05
CA ILE A 75 3.83 2.28 -6.71
C ILE A 75 2.33 2.49 -6.54
N VAL A 76 1.62 1.49 -6.01
CA VAL A 76 0.20 1.59 -5.67
C VAL A 76 -0.02 1.12 -4.24
N ALA A 77 -0.69 1.93 -3.43
CA ALA A 77 -0.94 1.64 -2.02
C ALA A 77 -2.26 2.25 -1.54
N ALA A 78 -2.83 1.65 -0.49
CA ALA A 78 -3.91 2.22 0.29
C ALA A 78 -3.49 2.26 1.77
N MET A 79 -3.72 3.38 2.44
CA MET A 79 -3.38 3.58 3.85
C MET A 79 -4.49 4.32 4.60
N SER A 80 -4.60 4.09 5.91
CA SER A 80 -5.40 4.93 6.81
C SER A 80 -4.77 6.32 6.98
N ARG A 81 -5.49 7.27 7.60
CA ARG A 81 -4.95 8.61 7.93
C ARG A 81 -3.67 8.53 8.76
N ASN A 82 -3.61 7.56 9.67
CA ASN A 82 -2.44 7.28 10.49
C ASN A 82 -1.43 6.31 9.83
N ARG A 83 -1.45 6.19 8.50
CA ARG A 83 -0.52 5.42 7.64
C ARG A 83 -0.53 3.90 7.83
N ILE A 84 -1.50 3.33 8.52
CA ILE A 84 -1.58 1.86 8.65
C ILE A 84 -2.03 1.29 7.31
N ILE A 85 -1.30 0.29 6.82
CA ILE A 85 -1.59 -0.44 5.58
C ILE A 85 -2.01 -1.89 5.85
N GLY A 86 -1.77 -2.40 7.05
CA GLY A 86 -2.19 -3.74 7.44
C GLY A 86 -2.13 -3.95 8.94
N MET A 87 -3.02 -4.80 9.44
CA MET A 87 -3.07 -5.25 10.82
C MET A 87 -3.43 -6.74 10.85
N GLY A 88 -2.58 -7.56 11.48
CA GLY A 88 -2.80 -9.01 11.56
C GLY A 88 -2.80 -9.69 10.19
N GLY A 89 -2.05 -9.16 9.22
CA GLY A 89 -2.00 -9.70 7.85
C GLY A 89 -3.24 -9.42 7.01
N THR A 90 -4.08 -8.45 7.39
CA THR A 90 -5.25 -8.02 6.63
C THR A 90 -5.35 -6.50 6.59
N LEU A 91 -6.16 -5.95 5.67
CA LEU A 91 -6.48 -4.52 5.65
C LEU A 91 -7.39 -4.17 6.84
N PRO A 92 -7.15 -3.06 7.56
CA PRO A 92 -7.91 -2.69 8.76
C PRO A 92 -9.24 -1.97 8.45
N TRP A 93 -9.68 -1.96 7.20
CA TRP A 93 -10.94 -1.41 6.74
C TRP A 93 -11.73 -2.44 5.91
N PRO A 94 -13.07 -2.31 5.82
CA PRO A 94 -13.87 -3.17 4.97
C PRO A 94 -13.47 -3.03 3.50
N LYS A 95 -13.95 -3.97 2.68
CA LYS A 95 -13.68 -3.98 1.24
C LYS A 95 -14.11 -2.67 0.57
N LEU A 96 -13.15 -1.87 0.13
CA LEU A 96 -13.35 -0.69 -0.70
C LEU A 96 -13.42 -1.12 -2.17
N THR A 97 -14.63 -1.29 -2.70
CA THR A 97 -14.84 -1.86 -4.05
C THR A 97 -14.23 -0.98 -5.15
N GLU A 98 -14.40 0.34 -5.06
CA GLU A 98 -13.83 1.30 -6.01
C GLU A 98 -12.29 1.29 -6.01
N ASP A 99 -11.65 1.33 -4.84
CA ASP A 99 -10.19 1.24 -4.71
C ASP A 99 -9.65 -0.10 -5.24
N ARG A 100 -10.34 -1.21 -4.95
CA ARG A 100 -9.95 -2.52 -5.51
C ARG A 100 -10.12 -2.58 -7.04
N ALA A 101 -11.16 -1.97 -7.58
CA ALA A 101 -11.34 -1.86 -9.03
C ALA A 101 -10.24 -1.00 -9.66
N TYR A 102 -9.88 0.10 -8.99
CA TYR A 102 -8.77 0.96 -9.39
C TYR A 102 -7.43 0.20 -9.40
N PHE A 103 -7.07 -0.46 -8.30
CA PHE A 103 -5.88 -1.31 -8.21
C PHE A 103 -5.86 -2.37 -9.31
N LYS A 104 -6.98 -3.07 -9.52
CA LYS A 104 -7.11 -4.10 -10.56
C LYS A 104 -6.87 -3.52 -11.95
N ASN A 105 -7.43 -2.36 -12.26
CA ASN A 105 -7.25 -1.72 -13.56
C ASN A 105 -5.81 -1.26 -13.76
N LEU A 106 -5.20 -0.71 -12.72
CA LEU A 106 -3.83 -0.21 -12.75
C LEU A 106 -2.80 -1.31 -13.00
N THR A 107 -3.05 -2.52 -12.50
CA THR A 107 -2.11 -3.66 -12.47
C THR A 107 -2.48 -4.81 -13.43
N ARG A 108 -3.59 -4.71 -14.16
CA ARG A 108 -4.05 -5.74 -15.09
C ARG A 108 -3.05 -6.00 -16.21
N ASN A 109 -2.75 -7.27 -16.46
CA ASN A 109 -1.81 -7.73 -17.49
C ASN A 109 -0.40 -7.13 -17.37
N LYS A 110 -0.03 -6.66 -16.18
CA LYS A 110 1.27 -6.05 -15.88
C LYS A 110 2.11 -6.94 -14.96
N ILE A 111 3.34 -6.50 -14.68
CA ILE A 111 4.18 -7.10 -13.65
C ILE A 111 3.81 -6.44 -12.31
N LEU A 112 3.57 -7.26 -11.29
CA LEU A 112 3.28 -6.82 -9.93
C LEU A 112 4.30 -7.41 -8.95
N ILE A 113 4.95 -6.56 -8.17
CA ILE A 113 5.90 -6.95 -7.12
C ILE A 113 5.23 -6.76 -5.76
N LEU A 114 5.23 -7.81 -4.95
CA LEU A 114 4.63 -7.84 -3.60
C LEU A 114 5.55 -8.53 -2.59
N GLY A 115 5.35 -8.26 -1.30
CA GLY A 115 5.92 -9.04 -0.21
C GLY A 115 5.10 -10.29 0.11
N ARG A 116 5.73 -11.28 0.75
CA ARG A 116 5.07 -12.55 1.15
C ARG A 116 3.74 -12.37 1.88
N LYS A 117 3.67 -11.47 2.87
CA LYS A 117 2.47 -11.29 3.69
C LYS A 117 1.30 -10.74 2.86
N THR A 118 1.57 -9.80 1.95
CA THR A 118 0.57 -9.22 1.05
C THR A 118 -0.01 -10.27 0.12
N LEU A 119 0.83 -11.15 -0.45
CA LEU A 119 0.35 -12.29 -1.24
C LEU A 119 -0.58 -13.21 -0.41
N GLN A 120 -0.24 -13.43 0.86
CA GLN A 120 -0.96 -14.34 1.76
C GLN A 120 -2.26 -13.74 2.32
N GLU A 121 -2.59 -12.48 2.03
CA GLU A 121 -3.87 -11.87 2.41
C GLU A 121 -5.08 -12.61 1.83
N ASN A 122 -4.90 -13.33 0.73
CA ASN A 122 -5.95 -14.15 0.12
C ASN A 122 -5.36 -15.44 -0.44
N ILE A 123 -5.66 -16.55 0.24
CA ILE A 123 -5.21 -17.91 -0.11
C ILE A 123 -5.63 -18.30 -1.53
N ALA A 124 -6.79 -17.86 -2.02
CA ALA A 124 -7.22 -18.17 -3.39
C ALA A 124 -6.55 -17.29 -4.47
N LEU A 125 -5.61 -16.41 -4.08
CA LEU A 125 -4.88 -15.47 -4.94
C LEU A 125 -5.75 -14.59 -5.86
N LYS A 126 -7.05 -14.47 -5.55
CA LYS A 126 -8.00 -13.72 -6.38
C LYS A 126 -7.63 -12.23 -6.52
N HIS A 127 -6.86 -11.72 -5.58
CA HIS A 127 -6.38 -10.33 -5.54
C HIS A 127 -5.22 -10.05 -6.50
N VAL A 128 -4.59 -11.08 -7.07
CA VAL A 128 -3.48 -10.94 -8.05
C VAL A 128 -3.73 -11.69 -9.36
N SER A 129 -4.81 -12.45 -9.49
CA SER A 129 -5.05 -13.30 -10.67
C SER A 129 -5.23 -12.54 -11.99
N HIS A 130 -5.37 -11.21 -11.96
CA HIS A 130 -5.49 -10.35 -13.14
C HIS A 130 -4.14 -9.84 -13.67
N VAL A 131 -3.04 -10.08 -12.98
CA VAL A 131 -1.71 -9.61 -13.39
C VAL A 131 -1.08 -10.62 -14.36
N ARG A 132 -0.15 -10.15 -15.19
CA ARG A 132 0.57 -11.02 -16.13
C ARG A 132 1.71 -11.77 -15.45
N ARG A 133 2.40 -11.11 -14.53
CA ARG A 133 3.44 -11.71 -13.68
C ARG A 133 3.34 -11.16 -12.27
N CYS A 134 3.40 -12.03 -11.27
CA CYS A 134 3.53 -11.64 -9.87
C CYS A 134 4.90 -12.07 -9.38
N ILE A 135 5.67 -11.16 -8.79
CA ILE A 135 6.99 -11.45 -8.21
C ILE A 135 6.91 -11.20 -6.71
N VAL A 136 7.15 -12.25 -5.93
CA VAL A 136 6.98 -12.23 -4.49
C VAL A 136 8.34 -12.14 -3.84
N VAL A 137 8.58 -11.06 -3.11
CA VAL A 137 9.80 -10.87 -2.34
C VAL A 137 9.67 -11.62 -1.01
N SER A 138 10.50 -12.64 -0.85
CA SER A 138 10.58 -13.43 0.36
C SER A 138 11.90 -14.17 0.50
N LYS A 139 12.52 -14.07 1.67
CA LYS A 139 13.69 -14.89 2.02
C LYS A 139 13.29 -16.35 2.31
N THR A 140 12.13 -16.54 2.94
CA THR A 140 11.70 -17.84 3.49
C THR A 140 10.83 -18.64 2.54
N LEU A 141 10.10 -18.00 1.63
CA LEU A 141 9.23 -18.69 0.69
C LEU A 141 10.08 -19.43 -0.36
N GLN A 142 9.65 -20.64 -0.69
CA GLN A 142 10.24 -21.47 -1.73
C GLN A 142 9.17 -21.80 -2.79
N GLN A 143 9.59 -22.06 -4.02
CA GLN A 143 8.65 -22.27 -5.14
C GLN A 143 7.71 -23.46 -4.87
N GLN A 144 8.17 -24.48 -4.14
CA GLN A 144 7.37 -25.60 -3.70
C GLN A 144 6.21 -25.21 -2.76
N ASN A 145 6.36 -24.13 -1.97
CA ASN A 145 5.26 -23.58 -1.15
C ASN A 145 4.18 -22.92 -2.00
N LEU A 146 4.40 -22.80 -3.31
CA LEU A 146 3.48 -22.23 -4.27
C LEU A 146 2.83 -23.29 -5.17
N GLN A 147 3.07 -24.59 -4.95
CA GLN A 147 2.51 -25.66 -5.79
C GLN A 147 0.98 -25.74 -5.76
N GLU A 148 0.36 -25.24 -4.69
CA GLU A 148 -1.10 -25.12 -4.60
C GLU A 148 -1.67 -24.03 -5.52
N TYR A 149 -0.83 -23.19 -6.13
CA TYR A 149 -1.26 -22.09 -6.97
C TYR A 149 -1.20 -22.50 -8.46
N PRO A 150 -2.35 -22.59 -9.14
CA PRO A 150 -2.49 -23.33 -10.39
C PRO A 150 -1.80 -22.73 -11.62
N ASN A 151 -1.12 -21.58 -11.49
CA ASN A 151 -0.66 -20.81 -12.62
C ASN A 151 0.80 -20.39 -12.41
N ASN A 152 1.68 -20.78 -13.32
CA ASN A 152 3.11 -20.46 -13.36
C ASN A 152 3.43 -18.95 -13.45
N PHE A 153 2.49 -18.03 -13.18
CA PHE A 153 2.67 -16.58 -13.23
C PHE A 153 3.37 -16.00 -12.00
N ILE A 154 3.60 -16.80 -10.94
CA ILE A 154 4.29 -16.36 -9.73
C ILE A 154 5.77 -16.76 -9.75
N SER A 155 6.63 -15.77 -9.52
CA SER A 155 8.06 -15.91 -9.24
C SER A 155 8.34 -15.55 -7.78
N ILE A 156 9.41 -16.10 -7.22
CA ILE A 156 9.95 -15.67 -5.92
C ILE A 156 11.29 -14.98 -6.15
N ALA A 157 11.47 -13.83 -5.51
CA ALA A 157 12.76 -13.15 -5.37
C ALA A 157 13.16 -13.12 -3.89
N LYS A 158 14.46 -13.20 -3.58
CA LYS A 158 14.99 -13.13 -2.20
C LYS A 158 15.19 -11.69 -1.72
N SER A 159 15.16 -10.71 -2.62
CA SER A 159 15.31 -9.28 -2.33
C SER A 159 14.51 -8.41 -3.31
N PHE A 160 14.33 -7.12 -2.98
CA PHE A 160 13.70 -6.17 -3.89
C PHE A 160 14.54 -5.92 -5.16
N PRO A 161 15.88 -5.74 -5.11
CA PRO A 161 16.70 -5.65 -6.33
C PRO A 161 16.55 -6.86 -7.25
N GLU A 162 16.57 -8.07 -6.70
CA GLU A 162 16.36 -9.29 -7.48
C GLU A 162 14.95 -9.34 -8.10
N ALA A 163 13.93 -8.83 -7.41
CA ALA A 163 12.58 -8.75 -7.97
C ALA A 163 12.52 -7.80 -9.18
N LEU A 164 13.26 -6.69 -9.14
CA LEU A 164 13.41 -5.78 -10.27
C LEU A 164 14.13 -6.46 -11.43
N THR A 165 15.22 -7.20 -11.18
CA THR A 165 15.91 -7.99 -12.21
C THR A 165 14.98 -9.01 -12.86
N LEU A 166 14.24 -9.79 -12.06
CA LEU A 166 13.27 -10.77 -12.57
C LEU A 166 12.15 -10.11 -13.38
N ALA A 167 11.72 -8.89 -13.01
CA ALA A 167 10.74 -8.13 -13.79
C ALA A 167 11.29 -7.77 -15.17
N LYS A 168 12.52 -7.25 -15.24
CA LYS A 168 13.17 -6.88 -16.50
C LYS A 168 13.46 -8.09 -17.38
N GLU A 169 13.89 -9.19 -16.78
CA GLU A 169 14.09 -10.44 -17.52
C GLU A 169 12.79 -10.98 -18.11
N TYR A 170 11.68 -10.91 -17.36
CA TYR A 170 10.39 -11.36 -17.85
C TYR A 170 9.92 -10.50 -19.01
N GLU A 171 10.03 -9.17 -18.90
CA GLU A 171 9.76 -8.23 -19.99
C GLU A 171 10.57 -8.62 -21.24
N LYS A 172 11.90 -8.74 -21.11
CA LYS A 172 12.80 -9.11 -22.21
C LYS A 172 12.45 -10.46 -22.85
N LYS A 173 12.16 -11.48 -22.04
CA LYS A 173 11.79 -12.83 -22.51
C LYS A 173 10.44 -12.83 -23.23
N SER A 174 9.52 -11.96 -22.81
CA SER A 174 8.19 -11.85 -23.43
C SER A 174 8.22 -11.16 -24.79
N GLY A 175 9.21 -10.29 -25.04
CA GLY A 175 9.26 -9.44 -26.24
C GLY A 175 8.30 -8.24 -26.21
N ASP A 176 7.49 -8.11 -25.16
CA ASP A 176 6.56 -7.01 -24.97
C ASP A 176 7.12 -5.95 -24.02
N VAL A 177 6.67 -4.70 -24.16
CA VAL A 177 6.87 -3.65 -23.14
C VAL A 177 5.78 -3.83 -22.08
N ILE A 178 6.17 -4.14 -20.84
CA ILE A 178 5.23 -4.46 -19.77
C ILE A 178 5.53 -3.60 -18.55
N ASP A 179 4.59 -2.72 -18.21
CA ASP A 179 4.67 -1.91 -17.00
C ASP A 179 4.89 -2.76 -15.73
N CYS A 180 5.68 -2.22 -14.79
CA CYS A 180 5.91 -2.80 -13.48
C CYS A 180 5.27 -1.95 -12.37
N TRP A 181 4.59 -2.61 -11.43
CA TRP A 181 3.92 -2.00 -10.28
C TRP A 181 4.36 -2.64 -8.97
N ILE A 182 4.57 -1.81 -7.95
CA ILE A 182 4.88 -2.22 -6.58
C ILE A 182 3.60 -2.10 -5.74
N GLY A 183 3.15 -3.20 -5.14
CA GLY A 183 1.96 -3.24 -4.29
C GLY A 183 2.25 -3.53 -2.81
N GLY A 184 3.49 -3.32 -2.36
CA GLY A 184 3.87 -3.41 -0.95
C GLY A 184 4.41 -4.77 -0.53
N GLY A 185 4.48 -5.11 0.76
CA GLY A 185 4.10 -4.32 1.94
C GLY A 185 5.18 -3.35 2.43
N GLU A 186 5.14 -2.98 3.72
CA GLU A 186 5.95 -1.91 4.34
C GLU A 186 7.42 -1.86 3.90
N LYS A 187 8.17 -2.96 4.05
CA LYS A 187 9.59 -3.01 3.66
C LYS A 187 9.81 -2.78 2.16
N ILE A 188 8.92 -3.33 1.34
CA ILE A 188 8.98 -3.19 -0.12
C ILE A 188 8.67 -1.74 -0.52
N TYR A 189 7.71 -1.10 0.15
CA TYR A 189 7.45 0.33 -0.05
C TYR A 189 8.64 1.18 0.37
N GLU A 190 9.31 0.84 1.47
CA GLU A 190 10.49 1.57 1.93
C GLU A 190 11.60 1.56 0.88
N GLU A 191 11.93 0.38 0.33
CA GLU A 191 12.93 0.23 -0.73
C GLU A 191 12.47 0.92 -2.03
N ALA A 192 11.20 0.75 -2.42
CA ALA A 192 10.67 1.31 -3.65
C ALA A 192 10.62 2.85 -3.67
N LEU A 193 10.21 3.49 -2.57
CA LEU A 193 10.11 4.96 -2.48
C LEU A 193 11.46 5.68 -2.58
N GLN A 194 12.57 4.96 -2.33
CA GLN A 194 13.93 5.50 -2.41
C GLN A 194 14.57 5.24 -3.79
N HIS A 195 13.98 4.37 -4.59
CA HIS A 195 14.59 3.90 -5.82
C HIS A 195 14.47 4.96 -6.94
N PRO A 196 15.54 5.24 -7.70
CA PRO A 196 15.51 6.26 -8.75
C PRO A 196 14.52 5.95 -9.89
N SER A 197 14.29 4.67 -10.19
CA SER A 197 13.28 4.24 -11.18
C SER A 197 11.81 4.37 -10.71
N ALA A 198 11.55 4.76 -9.46
CA ALA A 198 10.19 5.01 -8.99
C ALA A 198 9.65 6.30 -9.62
N HIS A 199 8.75 6.15 -10.59
CA HIS A 199 8.29 7.28 -11.41
C HIS A 199 6.93 7.83 -10.96
N GLN A 200 6.06 6.98 -10.40
CA GLN A 200 4.71 7.36 -10.03
C GLN A 200 4.25 6.65 -8.75
N VAL A 201 3.46 7.33 -7.93
CA VAL A 201 2.83 6.78 -6.72
C VAL A 201 1.32 7.06 -6.75
N HIS A 202 0.53 6.01 -6.66
CA HIS A 202 -0.91 6.03 -6.51
C HIS A 202 -1.25 5.69 -5.07
N LEU A 203 -1.63 6.69 -4.28
CA LEU A 203 -1.83 6.56 -2.84
C LEU A 203 -3.28 6.86 -2.48
N THR A 204 -4.02 5.81 -2.15
CA THR A 204 -5.35 5.92 -1.57
C THR A 204 -5.24 6.19 -0.06
N ILE A 205 -5.82 7.30 0.39
CA ILE A 205 -5.94 7.67 1.80
C ILE A 205 -7.39 7.40 2.22
N VAL A 206 -7.57 6.38 3.05
CA VAL A 206 -8.85 6.06 3.68
C VAL A 206 -9.08 7.02 4.84
N ASP A 207 -10.25 7.67 4.88
CA ASP A 207 -10.64 8.59 5.95
C ASP A 207 -11.03 7.84 7.22
N LEU A 208 -10.04 7.17 7.80
CA LEU A 208 -10.12 6.34 8.98
C LEU A 208 -8.84 6.51 9.78
N ASP A 209 -8.96 6.68 11.09
CA ASP A 209 -7.86 6.43 12.02
C ASP A 209 -8.04 5.06 12.65
N VAL A 210 -7.07 4.17 12.40
CA VAL A 210 -7.10 2.83 12.96
C VAL A 210 -6.60 2.90 14.40
N ASP A 211 -7.42 2.48 15.38
CA ASP A 211 -6.98 2.35 16.76
C ASP A 211 -6.14 1.08 16.93
N PHE A 212 -4.89 1.26 17.36
CA PHE A 212 -3.94 0.20 17.66
C PHE A 212 -3.42 0.25 19.11
N LYS A 213 -3.95 1.18 19.93
CA LYS A 213 -3.42 1.46 21.28
C LYS A 213 -3.91 0.44 22.33
N ASN A 214 -5.06 -0.20 22.15
CA ASN A 214 -5.68 -1.05 23.20
C ASN A 214 -5.55 -2.58 23.07
N ASN A 215 -4.93 -3.12 22.02
CA ASN A 215 -4.91 -4.57 21.79
C ASN A 215 -3.63 -5.25 22.32
N ASN A 216 -3.46 -5.34 23.65
CA ASN A 216 -2.33 -6.03 24.28
C ASN A 216 -2.77 -7.04 25.34
N ALA A 217 -2.81 -8.33 24.98
CA ALA A 217 -2.63 -9.43 25.93
C ALA A 217 -1.38 -10.27 25.58
N ASP A 218 -1.09 -10.50 24.29
CA ASP A 218 -0.07 -11.50 23.87
C ASP A 218 1.14 -10.95 23.07
N GLY A 219 1.42 -9.65 23.14
CA GLY A 219 2.79 -9.13 22.91
C GLY A 219 3.40 -9.14 21.50
N LYS A 220 2.73 -9.57 20.43
CA LYS A 220 3.22 -9.34 19.04
C LYS A 220 2.13 -8.77 18.13
N LYS A 221 2.16 -7.45 17.92
CA LYS A 221 1.30 -6.75 16.96
C LYS A 221 1.94 -6.77 15.58
N ASP A 222 1.34 -7.50 14.64
CA ASP A 222 1.74 -7.46 13.22
C ASP A 222 1.06 -6.26 12.53
N ILE A 223 1.54 -5.06 12.83
CA ILE A 223 1.11 -3.82 12.19
C ILE A 223 2.11 -3.50 11.07
N ALA A 224 1.57 -3.21 9.89
CA ALA A 224 2.34 -2.69 8.77
C ALA A 224 1.93 -1.23 8.52
N MET A 225 2.92 -0.36 8.32
CA MET A 225 2.70 1.06 8.03
C MET A 225 3.29 1.46 6.68
N PHE A 226 2.67 2.42 6.02
CA PHE A 226 3.26 3.09 4.86
C PHE A 226 4.41 4.01 5.35
N PRO A 227 5.62 3.96 4.75
CA PRO A 227 6.78 4.68 5.28
C PRO A 227 6.57 6.20 5.42
N ALA A 228 6.94 6.78 6.59
CA ALA A 228 6.91 8.24 6.81
C ALA A 228 8.20 8.94 6.42
N LYS A 229 9.35 8.27 6.61
CA LYS A 229 10.68 8.85 6.40
C LYS A 229 10.86 9.29 4.94
N TYR A 230 10.39 8.46 4.01
CA TYR A 230 10.44 8.70 2.58
C TYR A 230 9.09 9.19 2.11
N ARG A 231 8.73 10.42 2.50
CA ARG A 231 7.45 11.00 2.06
C ARG A 231 7.40 10.96 0.53
N TRP A 232 6.32 10.39 0.02
CA TRP A 232 6.02 10.25 -1.40
C TRP A 232 5.93 11.59 -2.15
N ASP A 233 5.91 12.72 -1.45
CA ASP A 233 5.86 14.07 -2.04
C ASP A 233 7.21 14.80 -2.10
N ARG A 234 8.27 14.29 -1.46
CA ARG A 234 9.58 14.99 -1.44
C ARG A 234 10.17 15.16 -2.85
N ASN A 235 10.00 14.16 -3.71
CA ASN A 235 10.49 14.15 -5.09
C ASN A 235 9.39 14.08 -6.15
N PHE A 236 8.12 14.02 -5.72
CA PHE A 236 6.99 13.90 -6.60
C PHE A 236 6.08 15.11 -6.52
N LYS A 237 5.35 15.41 -7.60
CA LYS A 237 4.30 16.41 -7.65
C LYS A 237 2.95 15.69 -7.74
N CYS A 238 1.97 16.12 -6.93
CA CYS A 238 0.61 15.62 -7.07
C CYS A 238 0.03 16.11 -8.41
N THR A 239 -0.36 15.18 -9.27
CA THR A 239 -0.89 15.46 -10.62
C THR A 239 -2.41 15.29 -10.70
N SER A 240 -2.98 14.40 -9.89
CA SER A 240 -4.43 14.23 -9.82
C SER A 240 -4.90 13.76 -8.45
N VAL A 241 -6.17 14.07 -8.16
CA VAL A 241 -6.87 13.68 -6.94
C VAL A 241 -8.22 13.10 -7.35
N LEU A 242 -8.45 11.84 -7.04
CA LEU A 242 -9.70 11.13 -7.30
C LEU A 242 -10.40 10.90 -5.97
N LYS A 243 -11.65 11.33 -5.84
CA LYS A 243 -12.45 11.11 -4.62
C LYS A 243 -13.37 9.90 -4.85
N SER A 244 -13.57 9.10 -3.80
CA SER A 244 -14.62 8.07 -3.81
C SER A 244 -16.00 8.71 -3.99
N SER A 245 -16.95 7.99 -4.59
CA SER A 245 -18.34 8.44 -4.61
C SER A 245 -18.88 8.54 -3.17
N GLU A 246 -19.66 9.59 -2.86
CA GLU A 246 -20.09 9.92 -1.49
C GLU A 246 -21.10 8.89 -0.91
N GLU A 247 -21.09 8.77 0.43
CA GLU A 247 -21.94 7.93 1.31
C GLU A 247 -21.49 6.50 1.66
N SER A 248 -20.23 6.31 2.05
CA SER A 248 -19.84 5.13 2.85
C SER A 248 -19.08 5.52 4.11
N ILE A 249 -19.18 4.69 5.15
CA ILE A 249 -18.52 4.85 6.46
C ILE A 249 -16.98 5.00 6.35
N ASN A 250 -16.39 4.71 5.18
CA ASN A 250 -14.95 4.86 4.92
C ASN A 250 -14.71 5.53 3.57
N SER A 251 -15.07 6.81 3.45
CA SER A 251 -14.68 7.60 2.27
C SER A 251 -13.16 7.59 2.08
N PHE A 252 -12.69 7.72 0.85
CA PHE A 252 -11.26 7.74 0.58
C PHE A 252 -10.93 8.68 -0.58
N THR A 253 -9.67 9.11 -0.63
CA THR A 253 -9.14 9.93 -1.72
C THR A 253 -7.88 9.30 -2.26
N THR A 254 -7.83 9.06 -3.57
CA THR A 254 -6.64 8.58 -4.27
C THR A 254 -5.88 9.76 -4.83
N HIS A 255 -4.64 9.93 -4.36
CA HIS A 255 -3.71 10.92 -4.86
C HIS A 255 -2.72 10.27 -5.81
N VAL A 256 -2.52 10.86 -6.98
CA VAL A 256 -1.48 10.44 -7.93
C VAL A 256 -0.33 11.43 -7.86
N TYR A 257 0.87 10.91 -7.67
CA TYR A 257 2.11 11.67 -7.59
C TYR A 257 3.06 11.19 -8.68
N GLU A 258 3.69 12.10 -9.40
CA GLU A 258 4.69 11.80 -10.43
C GLU A 258 6.02 12.46 -10.11
N HIS A 259 7.13 11.77 -10.38
CA HIS A 259 8.47 12.28 -10.12
C HIS A 259 8.66 13.59 -10.87
N LYS A 260 9.21 14.61 -10.21
CA LYS A 260 9.51 15.90 -10.86
C LYS A 260 10.47 15.64 -12.02
N LYS A 261 10.14 16.09 -13.24
CA LYS A 261 11.09 16.10 -14.35
C LYS A 261 12.28 16.98 -13.91
N LYS A 262 13.51 16.49 -14.04
CA LYS A 262 14.69 17.34 -13.87
C LYS A 262 14.56 18.45 -14.92
N GLU A 263 14.42 19.69 -14.48
CA GLU A 263 14.55 20.84 -15.38
C GLU A 263 15.98 20.80 -15.92
N THR A 264 16.13 20.37 -17.17
CA THR A 264 17.37 20.56 -17.93
C THR A 264 17.56 22.06 -18.09
N LYS A 265 18.47 22.62 -17.30
CA LYS A 265 19.03 23.96 -17.52
C LYS A 265 20.01 23.94 -18.68
#